data_AF-A0A0B6SEE3-F1
#
_entry.id   AF-A0A0B6SEE3-F1
#
_cell.length_a   1.000
_cell.length_b   1.000
_cell.length_c   1.000
_cell.angle_alpha   90.00
_cell.angle_beta   90.00
_cell.angle_gamma   90.00
#
_symmetry.space_group_name_H-M   'P 1'
#
loop_
_entity.id
_entity.type
_entity.pdbx_description
1 polymer ?
#
loop_
_entity_poly.entity_id
_entity_poly.type
_entity_poly.pdbx_seq_one_letter_code
_entity_poly.pdbx_strand_id
1 'polypeptide(L)'
;MASGEARYDELERRLALAPTIAVPTITLEGDTNGAPRQPPARYAKQFTGRYQHRDVVGGIGHNLPQEAPRAFADAVLRVTTL
;
A
#
# COMPACT_ATOMS: atom_id res chain seq x y z
N MET A 1 -18.46 1.89 23.61
CA MET A 1 -17.74 1.23 22.50
C MET A 1 -17.62 -0.24 22.85
N ALA A 2 -17.72 -1.15 21.88
CA ALA A 2 -17.53 -2.58 22.14
C ALA A 2 -16.05 -2.88 22.44
N SER A 3 -15.78 -3.90 23.26
CA SER A 3 -14.41 -4.41 23.41
C SER A 3 -13.97 -5.07 22.10
N GLY A 4 -12.66 -4.98 21.81
CA GLY A 4 -12.04 -5.72 20.71
C GLY A 4 -12.18 -7.23 20.88
N GLU A 5 -11.88 -7.96 19.82
CA GLU A 5 -11.98 -9.42 19.79
C GLU A 5 -10.67 -10.04 20.33
N ALA A 6 -10.72 -10.57 21.56
CA ALA A 6 -9.55 -10.90 22.39
C ALA A 6 -8.52 -11.83 21.73
N ARG A 7 -8.95 -12.70 20.81
CA ARG A 7 -8.03 -13.58 20.06
C ARG A 7 -7.03 -12.81 19.18
N TYR A 8 -7.27 -11.53 18.90
CA TYR A 8 -6.41 -10.68 18.07
C TYR A 8 -5.55 -9.69 18.87
N ASP A 9 -5.68 -9.61 20.19
CA ASP A 9 -4.98 -8.63 21.03
C ASP A 9 -3.47 -8.59 20.79
N GLU A 10 -2.84 -9.76 20.62
CA GLU A 10 -1.40 -9.83 20.36
C GLU A 10 -1.03 -9.29 18.98
N LEU A 11 -1.85 -9.55 17.96
CA LEU A 11 -1.64 -9.00 16.62
C LEU A 11 -1.88 -7.48 16.63
N GLU A 12 -2.91 -7.01 17.33
CA GLU A 12 -3.19 -5.58 17.50
C GLU A 12 -2.02 -4.87 18.18
N ARG A 13 -1.48 -5.42 19.28
CA ARG A 13 -0.29 -4.87 19.96
C ARG A 13 0.91 -4.78 19.01
N ARG A 14 1.14 -5.80 18.21
CA ARG A 14 2.25 -5.81 17.24
C ARG A 14 2.05 -4.80 16.12
N LEU A 15 0.84 -4.68 15.57
CA LEU A 15 0.51 -3.72 14.51
C LEU A 15 0.50 -2.27 15.01
N ALA A 16 0.13 -2.04 16.27
CA ALA A 16 0.14 -0.71 16.90
C ALA A 16 1.54 -0.08 16.96
N LEU A 17 2.59 -0.90 16.93
CA LEU A 17 3.98 -0.43 16.81
C LEU A 17 4.35 0.05 15.41
N ALA A 18 3.46 -0.10 14.43
CA ALA A 18 3.69 0.20 13.01
C ALA A 18 5.02 -0.40 12.51
N PRO A 19 5.17 -1.74 12.54
CA PRO A 19 6.41 -2.38 12.14
C PRO A 19 6.72 -2.08 10.67
N THR A 20 8.00 -1.90 10.37
CA THR A 20 8.46 -1.61 9.00
C THR A 20 8.38 -2.84 8.10
N ILE A 21 8.29 -2.61 6.80
CA ILE A 21 8.20 -3.64 5.76
C ILE A 21 9.55 -3.71 5.04
N ALA A 22 10.28 -4.81 5.25
CA ALA A 22 11.62 -5.01 4.71
C ALA A 22 11.65 -5.74 3.34
N VAL A 23 10.53 -6.31 2.91
CA VAL A 23 10.44 -7.01 1.62
C VAL A 23 10.32 -6.02 0.45
N PRO A 24 10.73 -6.40 -0.77
CA PRO A 24 10.53 -5.57 -1.96
C PRO A 24 9.08 -5.13 -2.10
N THR A 25 8.85 -3.83 -2.32
CA THR A 25 7.50 -3.26 -2.33
C THR A 25 7.33 -2.19 -3.42
N ILE A 26 6.21 -2.26 -4.14
CA ILE A 26 5.70 -1.16 -4.97
C ILE A 26 4.38 -0.66 -4.35
N THR A 27 4.28 0.64 -4.09
CA THR A 27 2.99 1.30 -3.82
C THR A 27 2.46 1.95 -5.10
N LEU A 28 1.14 1.89 -5.30
CA LEU A 28 0.46 2.50 -6.44
C LEU A 28 -0.60 3.48 -5.96
N GLU A 29 -0.77 4.60 -6.65
CA GLU A 29 -1.84 5.57 -6.38
C GLU A 29 -2.50 6.01 -7.69
N GLY A 30 -3.83 6.16 -7.67
CA GLY A 30 -4.60 6.65 -8.82
C GLY A 30 -4.68 8.19 -8.83
N ASP A 31 -4.56 8.81 -9.99
CA ASP A 31 -4.57 10.28 -10.13
C ASP A 31 -5.93 10.93 -9.80
N THR A 32 -7.03 10.17 -9.88
CA THR A 32 -8.39 10.64 -9.56
C THR A 32 -9.03 9.90 -8.38
N ASN A 33 -8.24 9.18 -7.58
CA ASN A 33 -8.74 8.53 -6.36
C ASN A 33 -9.43 9.56 -5.44
N GLY A 34 -10.73 9.43 -5.22
CA GLY A 34 -11.50 10.34 -4.36
C GLY A 34 -11.43 10.01 -2.87
N ALA A 35 -10.85 8.86 -2.49
CA ALA A 35 -10.74 8.45 -1.10
C ALA A 35 -9.64 9.22 -0.36
N PRO A 36 -9.75 9.38 0.98
CA PRO A 36 -8.68 9.96 1.78
C PRO A 36 -7.35 9.23 1.58
N ARG A 37 -6.30 9.96 1.19
CA ARG A 37 -4.95 9.43 0.98
C ARG A 37 -3.90 10.32 1.61
N GLN A 38 -2.80 9.71 2.05
CA GLN A 38 -1.60 10.44 2.45
C GLN A 38 -0.64 10.55 1.27
N PRO A 39 0.14 11.64 1.15
CA PRO A 39 1.17 11.72 0.11
C PRO A 39 2.25 10.66 0.34
N PRO A 40 2.87 10.11 -0.72
CA PRO A 40 3.81 8.99 -0.62
C PRO A 40 4.98 9.20 0.33
N ALA A 41 5.47 10.44 0.42
CA ALA A 41 6.55 10.83 1.33
C ALA A 41 6.24 10.57 2.81
N ARG A 42 4.95 10.51 3.22
CA ARG A 42 4.57 10.24 4.62
C ARG A 42 4.73 8.79 5.02
N TYR A 43 4.60 7.84 4.08
CA TYR A 43 4.70 6.42 4.37
C TYR A 43 5.95 5.76 3.78
N ALA A 44 6.68 6.42 2.88
CA ALA A 44 7.86 5.84 2.22
C ALA A 44 8.89 5.28 3.21
N LYS A 45 9.09 5.93 4.36
CA LYS A 45 10.03 5.48 5.41
C LYS A 45 9.62 4.17 6.10
N GLN A 46 8.37 3.72 5.95
CA GLN A 46 7.91 2.45 6.48
C GLN A 46 8.44 1.24 5.68
N PHE A 47 8.94 1.48 4.46
CA PHE A 47 9.52 0.46 3.61
C PHE A 47 11.05 0.55 3.68
N THR A 48 11.67 -0.44 4.32
CA THR A 48 13.12 -0.46 4.58
C THR A 48 13.91 -1.33 3.60
N GLY A 49 13.21 -2.10 2.77
CA GLY A 49 13.78 -2.85 1.64
C GLY A 49 13.83 -2.06 0.35
N ARG A 50 13.95 -2.76 -0.79
CA ARG A 50 13.80 -2.15 -2.11
C ARG A 50 12.37 -1.62 -2.26
N TYR A 51 12.25 -0.34 -2.58
CA TYR A 51 10.97 0.35 -2.58
C TYR A 51 10.81 1.24 -3.81
N GLN A 52 9.61 1.24 -4.36
CA GLN A 52 9.20 2.16 -5.41
C GLN A 52 7.76 2.64 -5.16
N HIS A 53 7.49 3.89 -5.48
CA HIS A 53 6.14 4.42 -5.59
C HIS A 53 5.82 4.71 -7.06
N ARG A 54 4.58 4.50 -7.51
CA ARG A 54 4.11 4.87 -8.85
C ARG A 54 2.72 5.50 -8.80
N ASP A 55 2.60 6.69 -9.36
CA ASP A 55 1.30 7.25 -9.72
C ASP A 55 0.82 6.63 -11.04
N VAL A 56 -0.44 6.24 -11.10
CA VAL A 56 -1.11 5.71 -12.29
C VAL A 56 -2.08 6.78 -12.79
N VAL A 57 -1.72 7.37 -13.93
CA VAL A 57 -2.46 8.47 -14.56
C VAL A 57 -3.49 7.95 -15.55
N GLY A 58 -4.48 8.78 -15.86
CA GLY A 58 -5.48 8.48 -16.89
C GLY A 58 -6.91 8.44 -16.37
N GLY A 59 -7.19 9.08 -15.25
CA GLY A 59 -8.52 9.07 -14.64
C GLY A 59 -8.76 7.84 -13.76
N ILE A 60 -7.70 7.33 -13.13
CA ILE A 60 -7.73 6.11 -12.33
C ILE A 60 -8.06 6.43 -10.87
N GLY A 61 -9.11 5.80 -10.39
CA GLY A 61 -9.63 5.96 -9.05
C GLY A 61 -9.02 5.00 -8.03
N HIS A 62 -9.87 4.53 -7.12
CA HIS A 62 -9.45 3.78 -5.95
C HIS A 62 -9.15 2.30 -6.23
N ASN A 63 -9.76 1.72 -7.27
CA ASN A 63 -9.69 0.29 -7.54
C ASN A 63 -8.78 -0.01 -8.74
N LEU A 64 -7.47 0.26 -8.57
CA LEU A 64 -6.46 0.05 -9.61
C LEU A 64 -6.49 -1.34 -10.28
N PRO A 65 -6.73 -2.46 -9.56
CA PRO A 65 -6.87 -3.77 -10.21
C PRO A 65 -7.96 -3.80 -11.30
N GLN A 66 -9.06 -3.08 -11.10
CA GLN A 66 -10.19 -3.03 -12.03
C GLN A 66 -10.05 -1.90 -13.06
N GLU A 67 -9.57 -0.74 -12.64
CA GLU A 67 -9.54 0.48 -13.45
C GLU A 67 -8.28 0.56 -14.33
N ALA A 68 -7.15 0.03 -13.86
CA ALA A 68 -5.88 0.01 -14.58
C ALA A 68 -5.21 -1.39 -14.52
N PRO A 69 -5.87 -2.46 -15.00
CA PRO A 69 -5.44 -3.84 -14.80
C PRO A 69 -4.03 -4.12 -15.33
N ARG A 70 -3.62 -3.46 -16.42
CA ARG A 70 -2.26 -3.59 -16.98
C ARG A 70 -1.21 -3.01 -16.04
N ALA A 71 -1.41 -1.78 -15.57
CA ALA A 71 -0.47 -1.14 -14.64
C ALA A 71 -0.36 -1.91 -13.31
N PHE A 72 -1.49 -2.43 -12.83
CA PHE A 72 -1.53 -3.28 -11.65
C PHE A 72 -0.76 -4.60 -11.85
N ALA A 73 -1.04 -5.34 -12.92
CA ALA A 73 -0.33 -6.58 -13.23
C ALA A 73 1.18 -6.37 -13.42
N ASP A 74 1.57 -5.29 -14.10
CA ASP A 74 2.98 -4.93 -14.27
C ASP A 74 3.66 -4.66 -12.93
N ALA A 75 2.98 -4.01 -11.97
CA ALA A 75 3.53 -3.80 -10.63
C ALA A 75 3.76 -5.14 -9.89
N VAL A 76 2.80 -6.07 -9.99
CA VAL A 76 2.91 -7.41 -9.38
C VAL A 76 4.09 -8.18 -9.97
N LEU A 77 4.31 -8.11 -11.30
CA LEU A 77 5.47 -8.77 -11.91
C LEU A 77 6.77 -8.08 -11.51
N ARG A 78 6.83 -6.74 -11.51
CA ARG A 78 8.05 -5.98 -11.25
C ARG A 78 8.49 -5.99 -9.79
N VAL A 79 7.60 -6.18 -8.82
CA VAL A 79 8.01 -6.25 -7.41
C VAL A 79 9.01 -7.39 -7.15
N THR A 80 8.92 -8.48 -7.94
CA THR A 80 9.82 -9.64 -7.84
C THR A 80 11.24 -9.37 -8.36
N THR A 81 11.42 -8.27 -9.10
CA THR A 81 12.71 -7.89 -9.72
C THR A 81 13.09 -6.43 -9.43
N LEU A 82 12.49 -5.82 -8.39
CA LEU A 82 12.95 -4.53 -7.85
C LEU A 82 14.41 -4.63 -7.48
#